data_AF-A0A848B596-F1
#
_entry.id   AF-A0A848B596-F1
#
_cell.length_a   1.000
_cell.length_b   1.000
_cell.length_c   1.000
_cell.angle_alpha   90.00
_cell.angle_beta   90.00
_cell.angle_gamma   90.00
#
_symmetry.space_group_name_H-M   'P 1'
#
loop_
_entity.id
_entity.type
_entity.pdbx_description
1 polymer ?
#
loop_
_entity_poly.entity_id
_entity_poly.type
_entity_poly.pdbx_seq_one_letter_code
_entity_poly.pdbx_strand_id
1 'polypeptide(L)' 'MSGQSTSRPCIRCGGSGRIKVNRGFYFRFQPCPDCGGDGFQKRGSTGEKHRNGKAEDR' A
#
# COMPACT_ATOMS: atom_id res chain seq x y z
N MET A 1 -11.11 -5.21 26.25
CA MET A 1 -11.54 -4.43 25.07
C MET A 1 -10.29 -3.98 24.32
N SER A 2 -10.16 -4.44 23.07
CA SER A 2 -9.21 -4.07 22.01
C SER A 2 -8.03 -3.16 22.38
N GLY A 3 -6.84 -3.76 22.49
CA GLY A 3 -5.56 -3.04 22.49
C GLY A 3 -5.43 -2.27 21.17
N GLN A 4 -5.69 -0.97 21.22
CA GLN A 4 -5.44 -0.06 20.11
C GLN A 4 -3.93 0.06 19.96
N SER A 5 -3.35 -0.81 19.13
CA SER A 5 -2.05 -0.58 18.52
C SER A 5 -2.08 0.86 18.00
N THR A 6 -1.28 1.74 18.59
CA THR A 6 -1.19 3.18 18.27
C THR A 6 -0.49 3.38 16.91
N SER A 7 -0.87 2.58 15.92
CA SER A 7 -0.40 2.66 14.56
C SER A 7 -1.31 3.63 13.83
N ARG A 8 -0.69 4.70 13.31
CA ARG A 8 -1.41 5.69 12.51
C ARG A 8 -1.96 5.02 11.26
N PRO A 9 -3.17 5.36 10.79
CA PRO A 9 -3.67 4.84 9.53
C PRO A 9 -2.71 5.24 8.40
N CYS A 10 -2.51 4.33 7.44
CA CYS A 10 -1.67 4.59 6.29
C CYS A 10 -2.27 5.74 5.47
N ILE A 11 -1.52 6.83 5.32
CA ILE A 11 -1.98 8.06 4.64
C ILE A 11 -2.36 7.78 3.18
N ARG A 12 -1.66 6.85 2.51
CA ARG A 12 -1.87 6.55 1.10
C ARG A 12 -3.16 5.78 0.80
N CYS A 13 -3.60 4.91 1.70
CA CYS A 13 -4.83 4.13 1.53
C CYS A 13 -5.93 4.47 2.55
N GLY A 14 -5.70 5.45 3.43
CA GLY A 14 -6.67 5.88 4.44
C GLY A 14 -7.05 4.83 5.48
N GLY A 15 -6.23 3.79 5.67
CA GLY A 15 -6.58 2.66 6.55
C GLY A 15 -7.10 1.41 5.81
N SER A 16 -7.42 1.51 4.52
CA SER A 16 -8.05 0.40 3.80
C SER A 16 -7.10 -0.73 3.39
N GLY A 17 -5.79 -0.51 3.43
CA GLY A 17 -4.77 -1.49 3.02
C GLY A 17 -4.68 -1.72 1.50
N ARG A 18 -5.61 -1.18 0.71
CA ARG A 18 -5.67 -1.35 -0.75
C ARG A 18 -5.87 0.00 -1.42
N ILE A 19 -5.36 0.13 -2.63
CA ILE A 19 -5.53 1.31 -3.47
C ILE A 19 -6.19 0.93 -4.78
N LYS A 20 -7.02 1.84 -5.30
CA LYS A 20 -7.65 1.71 -6.60
C LYS A 20 -6.65 2.19 -7.66
N VAL A 21 -6.19 1.29 -8.51
CA VAL A 21 -5.29 1.61 -9.63
C VAL A 21 -6.13 1.65 -10.90
N ASN A 22 -6.14 2.80 -11.58
CA ASN A 22 -6.82 2.96 -12.86
C ASN A 22 -5.87 2.61 -14.01
N ARG A 23 -6.31 1.76 -14.95
CA ARG A 23 -5.55 1.36 -16.16
C ARG A 23 -6.30 1.74 -17.44
N GLY A 24 -6.96 2.90 -17.43
CA GLY A 24 -7.76 3.40 -18.54
C GLY A 24 -9.20 2.88 -18.45
N PHE A 25 -9.50 1.79 -19.16
CA PHE A 25 -10.87 1.27 -19.32
C PHE A 25 -11.38 0.43 -18.14
N TYR A 26 -10.50 0.08 -17.20
CA TYR A 26 -10.88 -0.62 -15.97
C TYR A 26 -9.99 -0.18 -14.81
N PHE A 27 -10.50 -0.39 -13.60
CA PHE A 27 -9.73 -0.22 -12.37
C PHE A 27 -9.56 -1.58 -11.68
N ARG A 28 -8.44 -1.72 -10.96
CA ARG A 28 -8.19 -2.88 -10.11
C ARG A 28 -7.74 -2.43 -8.73
N PHE A 29 -8.21 -3.13 -7.71
CA PHE A 29 -7.66 -2.97 -6.37
C PHE A 29 -6.33 -3.72 -6.27
N GLN A 30 -5.29 -2.99 -5.90
CA GLN A 30 -3.98 -3.55 -5.58
C GLN A 30 -3.66 -3.29 -4.10
N PRO A 31 -2.87 -4.18 -3.45
CA PRO A 31 -2.40 -3.90 -2.10
C PRO A 31 -1.66 -2.57 -2.08
N CYS A 32 -1.88 -1.79 -1.03
CA CYS A 32 -1.23 -0.50 -0.87
C CYS A 32 0.29 -0.71 -0.78
N PRO A 33 1.11 -0.08 -1.63
CA PRO A 33 2.55 -0.31 -1.65
C PRO A 33 3.27 0.21 -0.40
N ASP A 34 2.71 1.21 0.29
CA ASP A 34 3.35 1.83 1.46
C ASP A 34 3.17 1.03 2.75
N CYS A 35 2.00 0.41 2.92
CA CYS A 35 1.72 -0.44 4.07
C CYS A 35 1.76 -1.93 3.73
N GLY A 36 1.96 -2.30 2.46
CA GLY A 36 1.98 -3.69 2.00
C GLY A 36 0.63 -4.43 2.08
N GLY A 37 -0.47 -3.75 2.38
CA GLY A 37 -1.76 -4.40 2.64
C GLY A 37 -2.29 -4.22 4.06
N ASP A 38 -1.44 -3.82 5.00
CA ASP A 38 -1.78 -3.76 6.43
C ASP A 38 -2.76 -2.64 6.79
N GLY A 39 -2.90 -1.62 5.95
CA GLY A 39 -3.75 -0.45 6.24
C GLY A 39 -3.16 0.54 7.25
N PHE A 40 -2.12 0.16 7.98
CA PHE A 40 -1.47 1.00 8.98
C PHE A 40 -0.06 1.43 8.56
N GLN A 41 0.37 2.61 9.01
CA GLN A 41 1.72 3.10 8.79
C GLN A 41 2.69 2.26 9.63
N LYS A 42 3.56 1.51 8.97
CA LYS A 42 4.67 0.83 9.65
C LYS A 42 5.59 1.93 10.17
N ARG A 43 5.82 1.97 11.49
CA ARG A 43 6.66 2.98 12.15
C ARG A 43 8.09 2.83 11.62
N GLY A 44 8.43 3.52 10.53
CA GLY A 44 9.81 3.59 10.02
C GLY A 44 10.02 3.37 8.52
N SER A 45 9.29 4.05 7.63
CA SER A 45 9.62 4.03 6.21
C SER A 45 9.58 5.43 5.58
N THR A 46 10.66 6.17 5.81
CA THR A 46 11.05 7.29 4.95
C THR A 46 11.39 6.71 3.57
N GLY A 47 10.40 6.68 2.67
CA GLY A 47 10.55 6.55 1.23
C GLY A 47 11.54 5.51 0.70
N GLU A 48 11.24 4.21 0.82
CA GLU A 48 11.95 3.19 0.06
C GLU A 48 11.13 2.71 -1.14
N LYS A 49 11.68 3.02 -2.31
CA LYS A 49 11.12 2.78 -3.63
C LYS A 49 11.16 1.29 -3.95
N HIS A 50 10.05 0.57 -3.80
CA HIS A 50 9.88 -0.68 -4.55
C HIS A 50 9.54 -0.37 -6.01
N ARG A 51 10.58 -0.02 -6.78
CA ARG A 51 10.61 -0.18 -8.23
C ARG A 51 10.59 -1.68 -8.51
N ASN A 52 9.40 -2.25 -8.73
CA ASN A 52 9.32 -3.53 -9.43
C ASN A 52 9.19 -3.21 -10.93
N GLY A 53 10.35 -3.10 -11.58
CA GLY A 53 10.50 -3.09 -13.02
C GLY A 53 11.53 -4.15 -13.43
N LYS A 54 11.20 -4.90 -14.49
CA LYS A 54 11.90 -6.04 -15.14
C LYS A 54 11.63 -7.42 -14.53
N ALA A 55 11.33 -8.46 -15.31
CA ALA A 55 11.73 -8.72 -16.70
C ALA A 55 10.60 -9.26 -17.58
N GLU A 56 10.34 -8.58 -18.70
CA GLU A 56 10.08 -9.23 -19.99
C GLU A 56 11.45 -9.67 -20.52
N ASP A 57 11.65 -10.97 -20.74
CA ASP A 57 12.59 -11.46 -21.74
C ASP A 57 12.08 -12.80 -22.29
N ARG A 58 12.29 -12.99 -23.58
CA ARG A 58 11.51 -13.80 -24.52
C ARG A 58 12.18 -15.13 -24.82
#